data_AF-A0A9D9G611-F1
#
_entry.id   AF-A0A9D9G611-F1
#
_cell.length_a   1.000
_cell.length_b   1.000
_cell.length_c   1.000
_cell.angle_alpha   90.00
_cell.angle_beta   90.00
_cell.angle_gamma   90.00
#
_symmetry.space_group_name_H-M   'P 1'
#
loop_
_entity.id
_entity.type
_entity.pdbx_description
1 polymer ?
#
loop_
_entity_poly.entity_id
_entity_poly.type
_entity_poly.pdbx_seq_one_letter_code
_entity_poly.pdbx_strand_id
1 'polypeptide(L)'
;MSPEQPQEDEQGSDEESMIDSQMSTLFDASAFDDDDEDDEEDEGSEEDVCYDATDDEEVLDEEPSEEDGDFLASYTDASHSVDVSDRPDIRRMFSVNDRYRFRRELFSNSEVDFVDNLNLVQAMSCYEDAEDYFYNDLQWDKEFEEVVEFMSIIYRYFNSTR
;
A
#
# COMPACT_ATOMS: atom_id res chain seq x y z
N MET A 1 33.09 74.99 7.99
CA MET A 1 31.97 74.28 7.32
C MET A 1 32.45 72.89 6.91
N SER A 2 31.52 71.95 6.77
CA SER A 2 31.65 70.59 6.21
C SER A 2 31.98 70.61 4.69
N PRO A 3 32.11 69.47 3.96
CA PRO A 3 32.02 68.03 4.31
C PRO A 3 33.39 67.32 4.05
N GLU A 4 33.63 66.06 3.62
CA GLU A 4 32.94 64.79 3.22
C GLU A 4 34.04 63.67 3.42
N GLN A 5 33.90 62.35 3.66
CA GLN A 5 32.98 61.22 3.31
C GLN A 5 33.17 60.62 1.89
N PRO A 6 33.06 59.29 1.67
CA PRO A 6 33.48 58.13 2.51
C PRO A 6 34.07 56.94 1.66
N GLN A 7 33.78 55.68 2.05
CA GLN A 7 33.99 54.35 1.38
C GLN A 7 35.37 53.67 1.63
N GLU A 8 35.44 52.54 2.38
CA GLU A 8 35.22 51.10 2.03
C GLU A 8 36.57 50.39 1.70
N ASP A 9 36.86 49.14 2.05
CA ASP A 9 36.16 48.02 2.73
C ASP A 9 37.08 47.38 3.80
N GLU A 10 36.53 46.63 4.77
CA GLU A 10 37.18 45.39 5.25
C GLU A 10 36.15 44.40 5.83
N GLN A 11 36.30 43.10 5.53
CA GLN A 11 35.34 42.05 5.92
C GLN A 11 35.94 41.09 6.96
N GLY A 12 35.17 40.82 8.00
CA GLY A 12 35.37 39.80 9.03
C GLY A 12 34.39 40.08 10.19
N SER A 13 33.88 39.11 10.93
CA SER A 13 33.92 37.64 10.84
C SER A 13 32.89 37.11 11.87
N ASP A 14 32.99 35.83 12.30
CA ASP A 14 32.41 35.34 13.57
C ASP A 14 30.87 35.30 13.68
N GLU A 15 30.22 34.44 12.88
CA GLU A 15 28.78 34.09 13.02
C GLU A 15 28.50 32.91 13.98
N GLU A 16 29.30 32.72 15.03
CA GLU A 16 29.12 31.67 16.06
C GLU A 16 28.80 32.24 17.48
N SER A 17 27.64 32.89 17.68
CA SER A 17 27.11 33.19 19.03
C SER A 17 25.63 33.62 19.10
N MET A 18 24.68 32.77 18.72
CA MET A 18 23.25 32.92 19.10
C MET A 18 22.59 31.60 19.50
N ILE A 19 23.22 30.88 20.43
CA ILE A 19 22.57 29.79 21.17
C ILE A 19 21.60 30.34 22.25
N ASP A 20 20.64 29.49 22.62
CA ASP A 20 20.07 29.37 23.98
C ASP A 20 19.63 30.67 24.71
N SER A 21 18.35 31.07 24.58
CA SER A 21 17.72 31.95 25.60
C SER A 21 16.19 32.08 25.58
N GLN A 22 15.46 31.77 24.50
CA GLN A 22 14.03 32.19 24.37
C GLN A 22 13.07 31.12 23.81
N MET A 23 12.72 30.13 24.63
CA MET A 23 11.36 29.55 24.61
C MET A 23 10.92 28.82 25.89
N SER A 24 11.77 28.76 26.93
CA SER A 24 11.39 28.23 28.25
C SER A 24 10.53 29.23 29.04
N THR A 25 9.25 29.39 28.67
CA THR A 25 8.08 29.66 29.57
C THR A 25 6.82 30.00 28.75
N LEU A 26 5.84 29.08 28.66
CA LEU A 26 4.36 29.29 28.69
C LEU A 26 3.59 28.15 27.98
N PHE A 27 3.34 27.07 28.71
CA PHE A 27 2.14 26.23 28.63
C PHE A 27 2.21 25.33 29.88
N ASP A 28 1.70 25.80 31.03
CA ASP A 28 0.28 25.91 31.41
C ASP A 28 -0.36 24.53 31.63
N ALA A 29 -1.02 24.36 32.78
CA ALA A 29 -1.39 23.06 33.32
C ALA A 29 -2.91 22.93 33.45
N SER A 30 -3.48 22.06 32.63
CA SER A 30 -4.84 21.54 32.75
C SER A 30 -4.80 20.03 32.94
N ALA A 31 -5.72 19.50 33.74
CA ALA A 31 -5.75 18.08 34.07
C ALA A 31 -6.29 17.24 32.91
N PHE A 32 -5.77 16.02 32.80
CA PHE A 32 -6.48 14.91 32.18
C PHE A 32 -6.70 13.85 33.27
N ASP A 33 -7.93 13.37 33.36
CA ASP A 33 -8.49 12.50 34.40
C ASP A 33 -9.20 11.43 33.59
N ASP A 34 -8.60 10.24 33.48
CA ASP A 34 -9.04 9.15 32.61
C ASP A 34 -8.85 7.83 33.37
N ASP A 35 -9.89 7.01 33.39
CA ASP A 35 -10.00 5.75 34.16
C ASP A 35 -8.91 4.73 33.78
N ASP A 36 -8.40 4.00 34.79
CA ASP A 36 -7.56 2.82 34.65
C ASP A 36 -8.01 1.77 35.70
N GLU A 37 -9.15 1.12 35.47
CA GLU A 37 -9.57 -0.11 36.17
C GLU A 37 -9.95 -1.19 35.13
N ASP A 38 -8.93 -1.94 34.72
CA ASP A 38 -8.88 -3.41 34.57
C ASP A 38 -10.22 -4.18 34.77
N ASP A 39 -10.69 -4.88 33.73
CA ASP A 39 -11.72 -5.92 33.83
C ASP A 39 -11.47 -7.02 32.77
N GLU A 40 -10.61 -7.99 33.12
CA GLU A 40 -10.25 -9.15 32.29
C GLU A 40 -11.18 -10.36 32.59
N GLU A 41 -12.26 -10.51 31.82
CA GLU A 41 -13.14 -11.70 31.89
C GLU A 41 -12.87 -12.65 30.70
N ASP A 42 -11.87 -13.53 30.88
CA ASP A 42 -11.59 -14.71 30.05
C ASP A 42 -12.68 -15.79 30.25
N GLU A 43 -13.59 -15.92 29.29
CA GLU A 43 -14.66 -16.93 29.32
C GLU A 43 -14.69 -17.74 28.00
N GLY A 44 -13.88 -18.80 27.96
CA GLY A 44 -13.94 -19.83 26.92
C GLY A 44 -15.05 -20.87 27.16
N SER A 45 -15.09 -21.93 26.31
CA SER A 45 -16.14 -22.97 26.29
C SER A 45 -17.52 -22.45 25.78
N GLU A 46 -18.38 -23.23 25.12
CA GLU A 46 -18.31 -24.52 24.43
C GLU A 46 -19.54 -24.66 23.49
N GLU A 47 -19.52 -25.64 22.56
CA GLU A 47 -20.65 -26.19 21.76
C GLU A 47 -21.66 -25.24 21.05
N ASP A 48 -22.17 -25.50 19.84
CA ASP A 48 -22.68 -26.77 19.29
C ASP A 48 -22.55 -26.84 17.75
N VAL A 49 -22.60 -28.06 17.20
CA VAL A 49 -22.51 -28.34 15.76
C VAL A 49 -23.88 -28.65 15.15
N CYS A 50 -24.62 -27.61 14.74
CA CYS A 50 -25.86 -27.75 13.96
C CYS A 50 -25.57 -27.92 12.45
N TYR A 51 -25.38 -29.17 12.04
CA TYR A 51 -25.31 -29.57 10.63
C TYR A 51 -26.71 -29.51 9.98
N ASP A 52 -27.07 -28.39 9.36
CA ASP A 52 -28.29 -28.38 8.52
C ASP A 52 -28.03 -29.10 7.19
N ALA A 53 -28.34 -30.39 7.17
CA ALA A 53 -28.26 -31.23 5.99
C ALA A 53 -29.50 -31.05 5.12
N THR A 54 -29.64 -29.88 4.49
CA THR A 54 -30.64 -29.61 3.45
C THR A 54 -30.23 -30.28 2.13
N ASP A 55 -30.54 -31.57 2.06
CA ASP A 55 -30.61 -32.40 0.86
C ASP A 55 -31.68 -31.82 -0.10
N ASP A 56 -31.25 -31.25 -1.23
CA ASP A 56 -32.11 -30.86 -2.35
C ASP A 56 -31.34 -31.04 -3.68
N GLU A 57 -31.73 -32.01 -4.50
CA GLU A 57 -31.05 -32.36 -5.76
C GLU A 57 -31.53 -31.52 -6.95
N GLU A 58 -30.80 -30.47 -7.33
CA GLU A 58 -30.88 -29.86 -8.67
C GLU A 58 -29.61 -30.18 -9.45
N VAL A 59 -29.63 -31.31 -10.17
CA VAL A 59 -28.49 -31.80 -10.96
C VAL A 59 -28.36 -31.02 -12.27
N LEU A 60 -27.62 -29.91 -12.23
CA LEU A 60 -27.28 -29.12 -13.41
C LEU A 60 -26.16 -29.78 -14.22
N ASP A 61 -26.57 -30.65 -15.14
CA ASP A 61 -25.75 -31.22 -16.22
C ASP A 61 -25.50 -30.13 -17.30
N GLU A 62 -24.40 -29.38 -17.17
CA GLU A 62 -23.90 -28.48 -18.21
C GLU A 62 -22.39 -28.72 -18.42
N GLU A 63 -21.98 -28.94 -19.67
CA GLU A 63 -20.65 -29.46 -20.01
C GLU A 63 -19.55 -28.39 -19.89
N PRO A 64 -18.38 -28.70 -19.31
CA PRO A 64 -17.23 -27.79 -19.30
C PRO A 64 -16.60 -27.72 -20.70
N SER A 65 -17.04 -26.76 -21.52
CA SER A 65 -16.40 -26.46 -22.80
C SER A 65 -15.00 -25.85 -22.59
N GLU A 66 -13.96 -26.52 -23.10
CA GLU A 66 -12.55 -26.10 -22.96
C GLU A 66 -12.14 -24.95 -23.92
N GLU A 67 -12.92 -23.86 -23.97
CA GLU A 67 -12.66 -22.57 -24.65
C GLU A 67 -13.58 -21.52 -23.96
N ASP A 68 -13.18 -20.31 -23.55
CA ASP A 68 -11.94 -19.54 -23.75
C ASP A 68 -11.48 -18.84 -22.44
N GLY A 69 -10.17 -18.63 -22.30
CA GLY A 69 -9.56 -17.91 -21.18
C GLY A 69 -9.49 -16.38 -21.33
N ASP A 70 -10.40 -15.75 -22.09
CA ASP A 70 -10.34 -14.33 -22.48
C ASP A 70 -11.65 -13.56 -22.20
N PHE A 71 -11.83 -13.12 -20.94
CA PHE A 71 -12.99 -12.29 -20.54
C PHE A 71 -12.64 -10.86 -20.11
N LEU A 72 -11.35 -10.54 -19.91
CA LEU A 72 -10.91 -9.25 -19.33
C LEU A 72 -10.14 -8.36 -20.33
N ALA A 73 -10.58 -8.35 -21.59
CA ALA A 73 -10.00 -7.53 -22.67
C ALA A 73 -10.85 -6.30 -23.08
N SER A 74 -12.06 -6.12 -22.52
CA SER A 74 -13.08 -5.22 -23.08
C SER A 74 -13.47 -3.98 -22.24
N TYR A 75 -12.77 -3.69 -21.13
CA TYR A 75 -13.06 -2.52 -20.27
C TYR A 75 -11.83 -1.64 -20.03
N THR A 76 -11.20 -1.15 -21.11
CA THR A 76 -10.23 -0.05 -21.05
C THR A 76 -10.62 1.05 -22.03
N ASP A 77 -11.07 2.20 -21.52
CA ASP A 77 -11.28 3.40 -22.34
C ASP A 77 -9.95 3.92 -22.89
N ALA A 78 -9.96 4.43 -24.12
CA ALA A 78 -8.75 4.59 -24.91
C ALA A 78 -8.13 6.01 -24.81
N SER A 79 -7.27 6.26 -23.83
CA SER A 79 -6.62 7.59 -23.70
C SER A 79 -5.17 7.69 -23.17
N HIS A 80 -4.41 6.60 -22.97
CA HIS A 80 -2.95 6.72 -22.80
C HIS A 80 -2.08 5.56 -23.35
N SER A 81 -1.73 5.64 -24.63
CA SER A 81 -0.70 4.79 -25.26
C SER A 81 0.71 5.33 -24.98
N VAL A 82 1.23 5.08 -23.76
CA VAL A 82 2.68 5.13 -23.51
C VAL A 82 3.30 3.78 -23.90
N ASP A 83 4.33 3.81 -24.72
CA ASP A 83 4.96 2.62 -25.27
C ASP A 83 5.88 1.95 -24.22
N VAL A 84 5.30 1.04 -23.43
CA VAL A 84 6.01 0.20 -22.43
C VAL A 84 6.43 -1.16 -23.02
N SER A 85 6.54 -1.23 -24.35
CA SER A 85 6.37 -2.43 -25.19
C SER A 85 7.46 -3.51 -25.11
N ASP A 86 8.47 -3.36 -24.25
CA ASP A 86 9.48 -4.39 -23.96
C ASP A 86 9.31 -5.06 -22.58
N ARG A 87 8.46 -4.53 -21.67
CA ARG A 87 8.20 -5.15 -20.36
C ARG A 87 7.07 -6.19 -20.47
N PRO A 88 7.20 -7.40 -19.88
CA PRO A 88 6.09 -8.32 -19.78
C PRO A 88 4.98 -7.73 -18.90
N ASP A 89 3.73 -8.09 -19.16
CA ASP A 89 2.60 -7.74 -18.31
C ASP A 89 2.74 -8.40 -16.92
N ILE A 90 2.73 -7.58 -15.87
CA ILE A 90 2.83 -8.01 -14.47
C ILE A 90 1.69 -8.96 -14.07
N ARG A 91 0.51 -8.83 -14.68
CA ARG A 91 -0.65 -9.72 -14.43
C ARG A 91 -0.34 -11.19 -14.76
N ARG A 92 0.68 -11.45 -15.57
CA ARG A 92 1.17 -12.79 -15.93
C ARG A 92 2.15 -13.39 -14.91
N MET A 93 2.58 -12.64 -13.91
CA MET A 93 3.45 -13.11 -12.82
C MET A 93 2.67 -13.76 -11.66
N PHE A 94 1.34 -13.60 -11.66
CA PHE A 94 0.43 -14.18 -10.67
C PHE A 94 -0.29 -15.40 -11.27
N SER A 95 -0.34 -16.50 -10.52
CA SER A 95 -1.18 -17.67 -10.83
C SER A 95 -2.67 -17.36 -10.60
N VAL A 96 -3.57 -18.20 -11.12
CA VAL A 96 -5.03 -18.06 -10.89
C VAL A 96 -5.37 -18.10 -9.40
N ASN A 97 -4.66 -18.93 -8.62
CA ASN A 97 -4.84 -19.03 -7.17
C ASN A 97 -4.40 -17.74 -6.48
N ASP A 98 -3.25 -17.19 -6.88
CA ASP A 98 -2.68 -15.97 -6.31
C ASP A 98 -3.62 -14.78 -6.55
N ARG A 99 -4.12 -14.64 -7.79
CA ARG A 99 -5.11 -13.62 -8.17
C ARG A 99 -6.41 -13.76 -7.39
N TYR A 100 -6.82 -14.97 -7.02
CA TYR A 100 -7.97 -15.17 -6.14
C TYR A 100 -7.67 -14.81 -4.68
N ARG A 101 -6.55 -15.28 -4.11
CA ARG A 101 -6.11 -14.99 -2.72
C ARG A 101 -5.98 -13.49 -2.50
N PHE A 102 -5.09 -12.82 -3.23
CA PHE A 102 -4.81 -11.40 -3.01
C PHE A 102 -6.02 -10.53 -3.27
N ARG A 103 -6.84 -10.84 -4.28
CA ARG A 103 -8.09 -10.11 -4.50
C ARG A 103 -9.02 -10.19 -3.30
N ARG A 104 -9.18 -11.36 -2.67
CA ARG A 104 -10.02 -11.54 -1.48
C ARG A 104 -9.46 -10.78 -0.27
N GLU A 105 -8.21 -11.04 0.09
CA GLU A 105 -7.62 -10.56 1.36
C GLU A 105 -7.16 -9.09 1.30
N LEU A 106 -6.50 -8.67 0.21
CA LEU A 106 -5.86 -7.35 0.10
C LEU A 106 -6.76 -6.29 -0.57
N PHE A 107 -7.71 -6.72 -1.41
CA PHE A 107 -8.54 -5.83 -2.22
C PHE A 107 -10.05 -5.99 -1.96
N SER A 108 -10.46 -6.53 -0.81
CA SER A 108 -11.88 -6.70 -0.42
C SER A 108 -12.74 -7.38 -1.50
N ASN A 109 -12.18 -8.38 -2.17
CA ASN A 109 -12.74 -9.11 -3.30
C ASN A 109 -12.93 -8.30 -4.62
N SER A 110 -12.46 -7.05 -4.68
CA SER A 110 -12.56 -6.16 -5.85
C SER A 110 -11.50 -6.47 -6.92
N GLU A 111 -11.96 -6.82 -8.12
CA GLU A 111 -11.06 -7.05 -9.27
C GLU A 111 -10.50 -5.75 -9.85
N VAL A 112 -11.27 -4.65 -9.79
CA VAL A 112 -10.88 -3.36 -10.34
C VAL A 112 -9.67 -2.82 -9.57
N ASP A 113 -9.75 -2.76 -8.24
CA ASP A 113 -8.67 -2.24 -7.40
C ASP A 113 -7.40 -3.10 -7.52
N PHE A 114 -7.53 -4.44 -7.57
CA PHE A 114 -6.41 -5.35 -7.87
C PHE A 114 -5.75 -5.03 -9.22
N VAL A 115 -6.55 -4.86 -10.28
CA VAL A 115 -6.04 -4.57 -11.63
C VAL A 115 -5.39 -3.19 -11.72
N ASP A 116 -5.96 -2.16 -11.09
CA ASP A 116 -5.42 -0.80 -11.13
C ASP A 116 -4.15 -0.65 -10.28
N ASN A 117 -4.03 -1.36 -9.16
CA ASN A 117 -2.77 -1.46 -8.42
C ASN A 117 -1.68 -2.14 -9.27
N LEU A 118 -2.02 -3.20 -10.02
CA LEU A 118 -1.08 -3.80 -10.97
C LEU A 118 -0.72 -2.86 -12.13
N ASN A 119 -1.67 -2.07 -12.65
CA ASN A 119 -1.40 -1.06 -13.67
C ASN A 119 -0.40 0.00 -13.17
N LEU A 120 -0.53 0.43 -11.92
CA LEU A 120 0.40 1.37 -11.29
C LEU A 120 1.81 0.78 -11.12
N VAL A 121 1.93 -0.45 -10.63
CA VAL A 121 3.22 -1.15 -10.49
C VAL A 121 3.87 -1.47 -11.85
N GLN A 122 3.08 -1.62 -12.92
CA GLN A 122 3.59 -1.71 -14.28
C GLN A 122 4.14 -0.37 -14.81
N ALA A 123 3.57 0.76 -14.38
CA ALA A 123 4.07 2.10 -14.69
C ALA A 123 5.30 2.50 -13.83
N MET A 124 5.41 2.01 -12.60
CA MET A 124 6.58 2.16 -11.73
C MET A 124 7.84 1.55 -12.34
N SER A 125 9.00 2.17 -12.09
CA SER A 125 10.27 1.82 -12.77
C SER A 125 11.19 0.96 -11.91
N CYS A 126 11.07 0.99 -10.58
CA CYS A 126 11.76 0.05 -9.70
C CYS A 126 10.84 -0.56 -8.63
N TYR A 127 11.37 -1.56 -7.94
CA TYR A 127 10.71 -2.20 -6.79
C TYR A 127 10.59 -1.24 -5.59
N GLU A 128 11.53 -0.31 -5.41
CA GLU A 128 11.52 0.65 -4.30
C GLU A 128 10.34 1.64 -4.41
N ASP A 129 9.97 2.07 -5.63
CA ASP A 129 8.75 2.88 -5.89
C ASP A 129 7.48 2.15 -5.41
N ALA A 130 7.41 0.83 -5.63
CA ALA A 130 6.27 0.00 -5.29
C ALA A 130 6.24 -0.34 -3.78
N GLU A 131 7.40 -0.59 -3.18
CA GLU A 131 7.53 -0.83 -1.74
C GLU A 131 7.06 0.39 -0.94
N ASP A 132 7.46 1.60 -1.35
CA ASP A 132 7.01 2.86 -0.75
C ASP A 132 5.49 3.03 -0.86
N TYR A 133 4.91 2.82 -2.04
CA TYR A 133 3.47 2.97 -2.27
C TYR A 133 2.62 2.04 -1.38
N PHE A 134 2.89 0.74 -1.33
CA PHE A 134 2.06 -0.17 -0.53
C PHE A 134 2.24 0.04 0.99
N TYR A 135 3.46 0.33 1.46
CA TYR A 135 3.72 0.48 2.90
C TYR A 135 3.46 1.90 3.45
N ASN A 136 3.56 2.96 2.64
CA ASN A 136 3.38 4.35 3.08
C ASN A 136 2.08 4.99 2.60
N ASP A 137 1.65 4.84 1.33
CA ASP A 137 0.34 5.35 0.86
C ASP A 137 -0.82 4.45 1.29
N LEU A 138 -0.69 3.12 1.10
CA LEU A 138 -1.74 2.15 1.46
C LEU A 138 -1.61 1.62 2.90
N GLN A 139 -0.52 1.96 3.60
CA GLN A 139 -0.24 1.58 4.99
C GLN A 139 -0.36 0.06 5.26
N TRP A 140 -0.03 -0.77 4.28
CA TRP A 140 -0.13 -2.23 4.41
C TRP A 140 0.86 -2.81 5.41
N ASP A 141 0.41 -3.79 6.18
CA ASP A 141 1.26 -4.44 7.18
C ASP A 141 2.19 -5.48 6.53
N LYS A 142 3.49 -5.19 6.61
CA LYS A 142 4.59 -6.04 6.13
C LYS A 142 4.71 -7.39 6.86
N GLU A 143 4.02 -7.58 7.98
CA GLU A 143 4.02 -8.85 8.73
C GLU A 143 2.84 -9.76 8.32
N PHE A 144 1.92 -9.28 7.47
CA PHE A 144 0.82 -10.06 6.91
C PHE A 144 1.30 -10.96 5.75
N GLU A 145 1.03 -12.27 5.80
CA GLU A 145 1.58 -13.26 4.86
C GLU A 145 1.25 -12.93 3.40
N GLU A 146 0.01 -12.53 3.13
CA GLU A 146 -0.47 -12.10 1.83
C GLU A 146 0.31 -10.92 1.24
N VAL A 147 0.66 -9.92 2.07
CA VAL A 147 1.45 -8.75 1.65
C VAL A 147 2.87 -9.19 1.31
N VAL A 148 3.46 -10.06 2.13
CA VAL A 148 4.80 -10.62 1.89
C VAL A 148 4.85 -11.47 0.60
N GLU A 149 3.84 -12.30 0.36
CA GLU A 149 3.74 -13.09 -0.88
C GLU A 149 3.52 -12.19 -2.12
N PHE A 150 2.63 -11.20 -2.03
CA PHE A 150 2.35 -10.25 -3.10
C PHE A 150 3.61 -9.44 -3.47
N MET A 151 4.32 -8.92 -2.46
CA MET A 151 5.61 -8.24 -2.64
C MET A 151 6.69 -9.16 -3.22
N SER A 152 6.73 -10.43 -2.81
CA SER A 152 7.64 -11.44 -3.37
C SER A 152 7.41 -11.65 -4.88
N ILE A 153 6.18 -11.52 -5.36
CA ILE A 153 5.84 -11.58 -6.79
C ILE A 153 6.23 -10.27 -7.51
N ILE A 154 5.98 -9.10 -6.91
CA ILE A 154 6.41 -7.80 -7.47
C ILE A 154 7.95 -7.72 -7.57
N TYR A 155 8.67 -8.11 -6.52
CA TYR A 155 10.13 -8.22 -6.54
C TYR A 155 10.62 -9.14 -7.66
N ARG A 156 9.97 -10.30 -7.83
CA ARG A 156 10.29 -11.26 -8.90
C ARG A 156 9.99 -10.69 -10.29
N TYR A 157 8.93 -9.90 -10.45
CA TYR A 157 8.61 -9.21 -11.70
C TYR A 157 9.72 -8.22 -12.11
N PHE A 158 10.15 -7.33 -11.21
CA PHE A 158 11.22 -6.37 -11.49
C PHE A 158 12.58 -7.06 -11.76
N ASN A 159 12.87 -8.19 -11.12
CA ASN A 159 14.09 -8.97 -11.35
C ASN A 159 14.02 -9.89 -12.58
N SER A 160 12.83 -10.30 -13.03
CA SER A 160 12.62 -11.11 -14.24
C SER A 160 12.66 -10.29 -15.53
N THR A 161 12.66 -8.96 -15.43
CA THR A 161 12.57 -8.00 -16.55
C THR A 161 13.93 -7.32 -16.82
N ARG A 162 15.05 -8.03 -16.60
CA ARG A 162 16.40 -7.43 -16.58
C ARG A 162 17.51 -8.38 -17.07
#